data_AF-A0AA49GN27-F1
#
_entry.id   AF-A0AA49GN27-F1
#
_cell.length_a   1.000
_cell.length_b   1.000
_cell.length_c   1.000
_cell.angle_alpha   90.00
_cell.angle_beta   90.00
_cell.angle_gamma   90.00
#
_symmetry.space_group_name_H-M   'P 1'
#
loop_
_entity.id
_entity.type
_entity.pdbx_description
1 polymer ?
#
loop_
_entity_poly.entity_id
_entity_poly.type
_entity_poly.pdbx_seq_one_letter_code
_entity_poly.pdbx_strand_id
1 'polypeptide(L)'
;MKPFRYILELDAFVLTEDYQHIASYLGIKGWKQYAWIGRLFTLDNNYGEHWMDNWELREIKASKAEALGYDELELLIINPSRLQNEKDGPCHSEEIRKLFWTNVLDLLVLSPAMIIAKARLQNGHNKYLPDSYIKDLEDRIESLF
;
A
#
# COMPACT_ATOMS: atom_id res chain seq x y z
N MET A 1 3.56 -13.38 1.18
CA MET A 1 4.31 -12.36 0.41
C MET A 1 4.37 -11.06 1.19
N LYS A 2 5.56 -10.46 1.29
CA LYS A 2 5.76 -9.17 1.96
C LYS A 2 5.48 -8.05 0.94
N PRO A 3 4.51 -7.14 1.15
CA PRO A 3 4.19 -6.10 0.18
C PRO A 3 5.12 -4.89 0.28
N PHE A 4 5.72 -4.65 1.46
CA PHE A 4 6.51 -3.46 1.74
C PHE A 4 7.95 -3.80 2.09
N ARG A 5 8.87 -2.93 1.68
CA ARG A 5 10.26 -2.90 2.12
C ARG A 5 10.56 -1.55 2.75
N TYR A 6 11.09 -1.56 3.96
CA TYR A 6 11.52 -0.36 4.65
C TYR A 6 12.88 0.12 4.15
N ILE A 7 13.06 1.43 4.00
CA ILE A 7 14.30 2.11 3.64
C ILE A 7 14.68 2.98 4.82
N LEU A 8 15.66 2.54 5.60
CA LEU A 8 16.05 3.20 6.86
C LEU A 8 16.50 4.65 6.63
N GLU A 9 17.26 4.90 5.58
CA GLU A 9 17.82 6.21 5.24
C GLU A 9 16.73 7.22 4.87
N LEU A 10 15.64 6.75 4.27
CA LEU A 10 14.49 7.58 3.93
C LEU A 10 13.42 7.56 5.01
N ASP A 11 13.49 6.63 5.96
CA ASP A 11 12.44 6.39 6.95
C ASP A 11 11.05 6.32 6.28
N ALA A 12 11.00 5.44 5.28
CA ALA A 12 9.88 5.27 4.36
C ALA A 12 9.81 3.81 3.91
N PHE A 13 8.66 3.42 3.37
CA PHE A 13 8.46 2.14 2.71
C PHE A 13 8.33 2.33 1.20
N VAL A 14 8.67 1.28 0.47
CA VAL A 14 8.34 1.10 -0.95
C VAL A 14 7.65 -0.24 -1.13
N LEU A 15 6.91 -0.40 -2.23
CA LEU A 15 6.39 -1.71 -2.60
C LEU A 15 7.52 -2.63 -3.06
N THR A 16 7.52 -3.88 -2.63
CA THR A 16 8.46 -4.89 -3.15
C THR A 16 8.12 -5.26 -4.59
N GLU A 17 9.14 -5.50 -5.43
CA GLU A 17 8.97 -5.89 -6.83
C GLU A 17 8.05 -7.10 -7.02
N ASP A 18 8.20 -8.16 -6.21
CA ASP A 18 7.36 -9.35 -6.26
C ASP A 18 5.87 -9.04 -6.09
N TYR A 19 5.55 -8.23 -5.08
CA TYR A 19 4.17 -7.78 -4.84
C TYR A 19 3.66 -6.92 -5.98
N GLN A 20 4.48 -5.98 -6.49
CA GLN A 20 4.06 -5.12 -7.59
C GLN A 20 3.75 -5.93 -8.84
N HIS A 21 4.60 -6.90 -9.15
CA HIS A 21 4.44 -7.80 -10.28
C HIS A 21 3.14 -8.61 -10.16
N ILE A 22 2.93 -9.29 -9.03
CA ILE A 22 1.73 -10.11 -8.81
C ILE A 22 0.46 -9.26 -8.82
N ALA A 23 0.46 -8.11 -8.14
CA ALA A 23 -0.69 -7.21 -8.12
C ALA A 23 -1.04 -6.69 -9.52
N SER A 24 -0.03 -6.27 -10.31
CA SER A 24 -0.21 -5.86 -11.71
C SER A 24 -0.77 -6.99 -12.57
N TYR A 25 -0.17 -8.18 -12.48
CA TYR A 25 -0.54 -9.33 -13.30
C TYR A 25 -1.98 -9.78 -13.06
N LEU A 26 -2.42 -9.74 -11.79
CA LEU A 26 -3.79 -10.07 -11.37
C LEU A 26 -4.78 -8.90 -11.48
N GLY A 27 -4.36 -7.73 -11.98
CA GLY A 27 -5.24 -6.59 -12.20
C GLY A 27 -5.67 -5.84 -10.93
N ILE A 28 -4.91 -5.96 -9.83
CA ILE A 28 -5.12 -5.17 -8.61
C ILE A 28 -4.61 -3.75 -8.87
N LYS A 29 -5.53 -2.89 -9.33
CA LYS A 29 -5.29 -1.46 -9.65
C LYS A 29 -5.81 -0.53 -8.54
N GLY A 30 -5.28 0.68 -8.48
CA GLY A 30 -5.70 1.78 -7.59
C GLY A 30 -4.75 2.96 -7.75
N TRP A 31 -4.92 4.04 -6.97
CA TRP A 31 -3.95 5.14 -6.90
C TRP A 31 -2.51 4.62 -6.73
N LYS A 32 -2.34 3.67 -5.82
CA LYS A 32 -1.18 2.78 -5.70
C LYS A 32 -1.68 1.36 -5.41
N GLN A 33 -0.89 0.34 -5.74
CA GLN A 33 -1.28 -1.06 -5.55
C GLN A 33 -1.48 -1.48 -4.08
N TYR A 34 -1.00 -0.67 -3.12
CA TYR A 34 -1.26 -0.89 -1.69
C TYR A 34 -2.53 -0.18 -1.17
N ALA A 35 -3.21 0.66 -1.96
CA ALA A 35 -4.32 1.48 -1.49
C ALA A 35 -5.44 0.65 -0.83
N TRP A 36 -5.72 -0.54 -1.37
CA TRP A 36 -6.72 -1.45 -0.79
C TRP A 36 -6.31 -2.00 0.59
N ILE A 37 -5.01 -2.12 0.87
CA ILE A 37 -4.51 -2.51 2.19
C ILE A 37 -4.90 -1.42 3.20
N GLY A 38 -4.70 -0.15 2.83
CA GLY A 38 -5.11 0.97 3.67
C GLY A 38 -6.62 0.96 3.98
N ARG A 39 -7.45 0.66 2.97
CA ARG A 39 -8.91 0.52 3.15
C ARG A 39 -9.30 -0.62 4.11
N LEU A 40 -8.50 -1.67 4.23
CA LEU A 40 -8.73 -2.73 5.23
C LEU A 40 -8.43 -2.25 6.66
N PHE A 41 -7.41 -1.42 6.84
CA PHE A 41 -7.08 -0.86 8.14
C PHE A 41 -8.05 0.22 8.59
N THR A 42 -8.49 1.07 7.67
CA THR A 42 -9.31 2.25 7.99
C THR A 42 -10.80 2.00 7.90
N LEU A 43 -11.22 0.95 7.19
CA LEU A 43 -12.61 0.67 6.82
C LEU A 43 -13.29 1.83 6.08
N ASP A 44 -12.50 2.69 5.44
CA ASP A 44 -12.96 3.86 4.69
C ASP A 44 -12.28 3.88 3.31
N ASN A 45 -13.07 4.07 2.25
CA ASN A 45 -12.56 4.02 0.88
C ASN A 45 -11.58 5.15 0.57
N ASN A 46 -11.95 6.38 0.93
CA ASN A 46 -11.21 7.59 0.56
C ASN A 46 -10.00 7.78 1.48
N TYR A 47 -10.23 7.72 2.79
CA TYR A 47 -9.16 7.82 3.76
C TYR A 47 -8.18 6.65 3.64
N GLY A 48 -8.68 5.43 3.38
CA GLY A 48 -7.83 4.26 3.14
C GLY A 48 -6.96 4.34 1.88
N GLU A 49 -7.46 4.98 0.82
CA GLU A 49 -6.69 5.21 -0.41
C GLU A 49 -5.54 6.20 -0.20
N HIS A 50 -5.78 7.23 0.61
CA HIS A 50 -4.82 8.29 0.92
C HIS A 50 -4.13 8.13 2.29
N TRP A 51 -4.25 6.95 2.92
CA TRP A 51 -3.88 6.75 4.34
C TRP A 51 -2.40 7.04 4.66
N MET A 52 -1.54 7.03 3.64
CA MET A 52 -0.11 7.30 3.70
C MET A 52 0.33 8.26 2.59
N ASP A 53 -0.61 9.07 2.11
CA ASP A 53 -0.37 10.06 1.07
C ASP A 53 0.13 11.35 1.69
N ASN A 54 1.40 11.35 2.09
CA ASN A 54 2.06 12.45 2.78
C ASN A 54 2.95 13.22 1.81
N TRP A 55 2.32 14.01 0.93
CA TRP A 55 2.97 14.67 -0.20
C TRP A 55 4.13 15.57 0.22
N GLU A 56 3.91 16.40 1.25
CA GLU A 56 4.91 17.34 1.76
C GLU A 56 6.14 16.60 2.32
N LEU A 57 5.93 15.42 2.90
CA LEU A 57 7.03 14.59 3.40
C LEU A 57 7.81 13.91 2.27
N ARG A 58 7.18 13.65 1.11
CA ARG A 58 7.86 13.14 -0.09
C ARG A 58 8.78 14.21 -0.67
N GLU A 59 8.27 15.45 -0.80
CA GLU A 59 9.06 16.58 -1.31
C GLU A 59 10.31 16.82 -0.47
N ILE A 60 10.19 16.78 0.86
CA ILE A 60 11.34 16.92 1.78
C ILE A 60 12.40 15.82 1.56
N LYS A 61 11.98 14.63 1.10
CA LYS A 61 12.86 13.47 0.90
C LYS A 61 13.30 13.28 -0.55
N ALA A 62 12.78 14.06 -1.50
CA ALA A 62 12.95 13.83 -2.93
C ALA A 62 14.42 13.71 -3.37
N SER A 63 15.26 14.71 -3.05
CA SER A 63 16.68 14.67 -3.43
C SER A 63 17.44 13.48 -2.81
N LYS A 64 17.05 13.03 -1.61
CA LYS A 64 17.66 11.86 -0.98
C LYS A 64 17.14 10.56 -1.60
N ALA A 65 15.87 10.52 -1.99
CA ALA A 65 15.27 9.38 -2.67
C ALA A 65 15.95 9.16 -4.02
N GLU A 66 16.09 10.24 -4.81
CA GLU A 66 16.78 10.23 -6.10
C GLU A 66 18.24 9.73 -5.95
N ALA A 67 18.98 10.25 -4.98
CA ALA A 67 20.36 9.83 -4.71
C ALA A 67 20.48 8.34 -4.33
N LEU A 68 19.40 7.73 -3.83
CA LEU A 68 19.31 6.31 -3.47
C LEU A 68 18.64 5.46 -4.57
N GLY A 69 18.27 6.06 -5.70
CA GLY A 69 17.64 5.38 -6.84
C GLY A 69 16.15 5.11 -6.68
N TYR A 70 15.43 5.90 -5.87
CA TYR A 70 13.99 5.81 -5.69
C TYR A 70 13.27 7.05 -6.26
N ASP A 71 12.10 6.82 -6.83
CA ASP A 71 11.13 7.88 -7.14
C ASP A 71 10.40 8.30 -5.85
N GLU A 72 10.35 9.60 -5.55
CA GLU A 72 9.67 10.13 -4.37
C GLU A 72 8.16 9.78 -4.35
N LEU A 73 7.55 9.61 -5.52
CA LEU A 73 6.15 9.24 -5.68
C LEU A 73 5.88 7.79 -5.29
N GLU A 74 6.92 6.96 -5.14
CA GLU A 74 6.82 5.58 -4.66
C GLU A 74 6.94 5.46 -3.14
N LEU A 75 7.34 6.55 -2.47
CA LEU A 75 7.55 6.54 -1.03
C LEU A 75 6.22 6.55 -0.27
N LEU A 76 6.11 5.57 0.62
CA LEU A 76 5.07 5.45 1.64
C LEU A 76 5.67 5.87 2.98
N ILE A 77 5.30 7.06 3.46
CA ILE A 77 5.88 7.66 4.67
C ILE A 77 4.82 7.66 5.76
N ILE A 78 5.16 7.19 6.95
CA ILE A 78 4.27 7.27 8.13
C ILE A 78 4.36 8.68 8.71
N ASN A 79 3.24 9.40 8.68
CA ASN A 79 3.09 10.67 9.37
C ASN A 79 2.26 10.46 10.66
N PRO A 80 2.89 10.34 11.84
CA PRO A 80 2.18 10.04 13.06
C PRO A 80 1.16 11.11 13.44
N SER A 81 1.39 12.38 13.09
CA SER A 81 0.43 13.46 13.36
C SER A 81 -0.93 13.22 12.70
N ARG A 82 -0.98 12.54 11.55
CA ARG A 82 -2.23 12.22 10.82
C ARG A 82 -2.96 10.99 11.35
N LEU A 83 -2.38 10.28 12.32
CA LEU A 83 -2.97 9.10 12.95
C LEU A 83 -3.81 9.46 14.19
N GLN A 84 -4.30 10.69 14.28
CA GLN A 84 -5.21 11.14 15.33
C GLN A 84 -6.53 11.61 14.72
N ASN A 85 -7.62 11.53 15.48
CA ASN A 85 -8.93 11.96 15.03
C ASN A 85 -9.38 13.30 15.65
N GLU A 86 -8.51 13.94 16.45
CA GLU A 86 -8.73 15.22 17.14
C GLU A 86 -9.97 15.26 18.07
N LYS A 87 -10.55 14.11 18.41
CA LYS A 87 -11.75 14.02 19.27
C LYS A 87 -11.41 13.71 20.72
N ASP A 88 -10.58 12.70 20.93
CA ASP A 88 -10.15 12.26 22.26
C ASP A 88 -8.79 11.55 22.12
N GLY A 89 -7.71 12.25 22.48
CA GLY A 89 -6.33 11.81 22.28
C GLY A 89 -5.42 12.88 21.64
N PRO A 90 -4.17 12.51 21.27
CA PRO A 90 -3.67 11.14 21.14
C PRO A 90 -3.33 10.48 22.49
N CYS A 91 -3.65 9.19 22.63
CA CYS A 91 -3.32 8.37 23.80
C CYS A 91 -1.84 7.93 23.87
N HIS A 92 -1.10 8.09 22.77
CA HIS A 92 0.31 7.73 22.62
C HIS A 92 1.07 8.83 21.87
N SER A 93 2.37 8.98 22.17
CA SER A 93 3.22 9.97 21.49
C SER A 93 3.39 9.66 20.01
N GLU A 94 3.88 10.63 19.24
CA GLU A 94 4.17 10.43 17.81
C GLU A 94 5.22 9.35 17.55
N GLU A 95 6.24 9.28 18.40
CA GLU A 95 7.33 8.31 18.31
C GLU A 95 6.81 6.89 18.46
N ILE A 96 5.94 6.64 19.46
CA ILE A 96 5.35 5.32 19.70
C ILE A 96 4.42 4.93 18.56
N ARG A 97 3.58 5.85 18.08
CA ARG A 97 2.67 5.59 16.95
C ARG A 97 3.45 5.26 15.68
N LYS A 98 4.52 6.01 15.39
CA LYS A 98 5.38 5.77 14.23
C LYS A 98 6.06 4.41 14.32
N LEU A 99 6.70 4.09 15.46
CA LEU A 99 7.36 2.81 15.68
C LEU A 99 6.38 1.64 15.51
N PHE A 100 5.18 1.76 16.09
CA PHE A 100 4.14 0.74 15.96
C PHE A 100 3.77 0.49 14.49
N TRP A 101 3.47 1.55 13.73
CA TRP A 101 3.07 1.40 12.33
C TRP A 101 4.23 0.96 11.43
N THR A 102 5.46 1.37 11.71
CA THR A 102 6.65 0.82 11.03
C THR A 102 6.72 -0.68 11.24
N ASN A 103 6.55 -1.15 12.49
CA ASN A 103 6.57 -2.58 12.79
C ASN A 103 5.40 -3.34 12.12
N VAL A 104 4.19 -2.76 12.12
CA VAL A 104 3.03 -3.36 11.45
C VAL A 104 3.28 -3.55 9.96
N LEU A 105 3.80 -2.53 9.27
CA LEU A 105 4.05 -2.61 7.83
C LEU A 105 5.26 -3.49 7.50
N ASP A 106 6.30 -3.47 8.34
CA ASP A 106 7.49 -4.31 8.15
C ASP A 106 7.23 -5.79 8.47
N LEU A 107 6.25 -6.11 9.31
CA LEU A 107 5.86 -7.49 9.60
C LEU A 107 4.68 -7.98 8.75
N LEU A 108 4.05 -7.10 7.97
CA LEU A 108 2.90 -7.46 7.16
C LEU A 108 3.28 -8.50 6.10
N VAL A 109 2.60 -9.64 6.14
CA VAL A 109 2.69 -10.68 5.11
C VAL A 109 1.28 -11.00 4.62
N LEU A 110 1.07 -10.83 3.32
CA LEU A 110 -0.17 -11.21 2.65
C LEU A 110 -0.11 -12.67 2.23
N SER A 111 -1.15 -13.43 2.55
CA SER A 111 -1.31 -14.78 2.02
C SER A 111 -1.71 -14.74 0.55
N PRO A 112 -1.37 -15.77 -0.26
CA PRO A 112 -1.90 -15.91 -1.62
C PRO A 112 -3.43 -15.79 -1.67
N ALA A 113 -4.13 -16.43 -0.71
CA ALA A 113 -5.59 -16.37 -0.60
C ALA A 113 -6.14 -14.94 -0.47
N MET A 114 -5.47 -14.07 0.30
CA MET A 114 -5.88 -12.67 0.45
C MET A 114 -5.76 -11.90 -0.87
N ILE A 115 -4.65 -12.09 -1.59
CA ILE A 115 -4.38 -11.42 -2.86
C ILE A 115 -5.38 -11.89 -3.93
N ILE A 116 -5.60 -13.20 -4.02
CA ILE A 116 -6.58 -13.81 -4.94
C ILE A 116 -7.98 -13.28 -4.67
N ALA A 117 -8.41 -13.23 -3.40
CA ALA A 117 -9.72 -12.70 -3.03
C ALA A 117 -9.88 -11.24 -3.46
N LYS A 118 -8.84 -10.41 -3.25
CA LYS A 118 -8.84 -9.01 -3.71
C LYS A 118 -8.90 -8.89 -5.23
N ALA A 119 -8.13 -9.70 -5.95
CA ALA A 119 -8.13 -9.70 -7.43
C ALA A 119 -9.51 -10.07 -7.99
N ARG A 120 -10.12 -11.15 -7.49
CA ARG A 120 -11.47 -11.58 -7.90
C ARG A 120 -12.53 -10.51 -7.59
N LEU A 121 -12.49 -9.92 -6.40
CA LEU A 121 -13.39 -8.83 -6.01
C LEU A 121 -13.28 -7.66 -7.00
N GLN A 122 -12.06 -7.23 -7.28
CA GLN A 122 -11.80 -6.11 -8.19
C GLN A 122 -12.23 -6.42 -9.63
N ASN A 123 -11.92 -7.62 -10.13
CA ASN A 123 -12.32 -8.04 -11.46
C ASN A 123 -13.85 -8.16 -11.58
N GLY A 124 -14.53 -8.61 -10.53
CA GLY A 124 -15.99 -8.63 -10.43
C GLY A 124 -16.61 -7.24 -10.55
N HIS A 125 -16.03 -6.23 -9.91
CA HIS A 125 -16.45 -4.82 -10.08
C HIS A 125 -16.22 -4.31 -11.51
N ASN A 126 -15.20 -4.81 -12.19
CA ASN A 126 -14.86 -4.40 -13.55
C ASN A 126 -15.65 -5.14 -14.63
N LYS A 127 -16.56 -6.06 -14.29
CA LYS A 127 -17.27 -6.92 -15.26
C LYS A 127 -17.91 -6.18 -16.43
N TYR A 128 -18.34 -4.94 -16.22
CA TYR A 128 -18.98 -4.09 -17.23
C TYR A 128 -18.05 -3.01 -17.82
N LEU A 129 -16.76 -3.05 -17.48
CA LEU A 129 -15.73 -2.14 -17.97
C LEU A 129 -14.77 -2.94 -18.88
N PRO A 130 -14.99 -2.94 -20.21
CA PRO A 130 -14.29 -3.83 -21.14
C PRO A 130 -12.76 -3.76 -21.03
N ASP A 131 -12.21 -2.57 -20.78
CA ASP A 131 -10.76 -2.35 -20.70
C ASP A 131 -10.15 -2.70 -19.34
N SER A 132 -10.99 -3.00 -18.35
CA SER A 132 -10.56 -3.29 -16.97
C SER A 132 -10.90 -4.71 -16.50
N TYR A 133 -11.74 -5.43 -17.23
CA TYR A 133 -12.08 -6.83 -16.96
C TYR A 133 -11.02 -7.78 -17.53
N ILE A 134 -10.52 -8.67 -16.69
CA ILE A 134 -9.56 -9.71 -17.05
C ILE A 134 -10.34 -11.02 -17.19
N LYS A 135 -10.56 -11.46 -18.44
CA LYS A 135 -11.32 -12.67 -18.75
C LYS A 135 -10.61 -13.95 -18.31
N ASP A 136 -9.28 -13.94 -18.40
CA ASP A 136 -8.34 -15.02 -18.10
C ASP A 136 -7.82 -14.97 -16.65
N LEU A 137 -8.51 -14.28 -15.72
CA LEU A 137 -8.00 -14.06 -14.36
C LEU A 137 -7.72 -15.39 -13.62
N GLU A 138 -8.59 -16.37 -13.76
CA GLU A 138 -8.43 -17.66 -13.06
C GLU A 138 -7.21 -18.43 -13.59
N ASP A 139 -7.00 -18.46 -14.91
CA ASP A 139 -5.80 -19.05 -15.53
C ASP A 139 -4.52 -18.36 -15.03
N ARG A 140 -4.54 -17.03 -14.86
CA ARG A 140 -3.43 -16.27 -14.28
C ARG A 140 -3.16 -16.66 -12.84
N ILE A 141 -4.20 -16.86 -12.03
CA ILE A 141 -4.07 -17.27 -10.63
C ILE A 141 -3.40 -18.65 -10.54
N GLU A 142 -3.83 -19.61 -11.36
CA GLU A 142 -3.26 -20.97 -11.42
C GLU A 142 -1.80 -20.99 -11.87
N SER A 143 -1.36 -20.03 -12.68
CA SER A 143 0.03 -19.95 -13.14
C SER A 143 1.02 -19.41 -12.09
N LEU A 144 0.54 -18.74 -11.04
CA LEU A 144 1.37 -18.06 -10.04
C LEU A 144 1.59 -18.86 -8.76
N PHE A 145 0.67 -19.76 -8.41
CA PHE A 145 0.59 -20.43 -7.12
C PHE A 145 0.31 -21.92 -7.29
#